data_AF-A0A2M8HKC8-F1
#
_entry.id   AF-A0A2M8HKC8-F1
#
_cell.length_a   1.000
_cell.length_b   1.000
_cell.length_c   1.000
_cell.angle_alpha   90.00
_cell.angle_beta   90.00
_cell.angle_gamma   90.00
#
_symmetry.space_group_name_H-M   'P 1'
#
loop_
_entity.id
_entity.type
_entity.pdbx_description
1 polymer ?
#
loop_
_entity_poly.entity_id
_entity_poly.type
_entity_poly.pdbx_seq_one_letter_code
_entity_poly.pdbx_strand_id
1 'polypeptide(L)'
;MKLITVMLFILGLAGTACSSAQDKEDSPLSMRMEKSTQDKITSIDSELSLITVPEDRKQQLKLDKAKILVDHGNYDQAAILLKEVLQTNTKAINPSEVNLYLGKAYYGKSDYSQAIGYLSASEKLDRNYNDHERKKMVARSLYEEKEYYPALAALSRAYKGPEAHKDHFYYETAAKTYYKMGYTNKSLDFYKKSMQVAELGLKEYPNSASLASIKNECSQILGSK
;
A
#
# COMPACT_ATOMS: atom_id res chain seq x y z
N MET A 1 -57.75 -23.88 -42.93
CA MET A 1 -57.71 -24.79 -41.77
C MET A 1 -56.26 -24.96 -41.36
N LYS A 2 -55.92 -24.55 -40.11
CA LYS A 2 -54.72 -24.81 -39.28
C LYS A 2 -53.33 -24.41 -39.82
N LEU A 3 -52.68 -23.37 -39.25
CA LEU A 3 -51.79 -23.33 -38.06
C LEU A 3 -50.41 -23.98 -38.32
N ILE A 4 -49.32 -23.20 -38.48
CA ILE A 4 -48.36 -22.63 -37.49
C ILE A 4 -47.24 -23.61 -37.07
N THR A 5 -46.04 -23.02 -36.90
CA THR A 5 -44.81 -23.44 -36.16
C THR A 5 -43.67 -23.95 -37.06
N VAL A 6 -42.68 -23.16 -37.50
CA VAL A 6 -41.61 -22.36 -36.83
C VAL A 6 -40.48 -23.19 -36.21
N MET A 7 -39.30 -23.01 -36.83
CA MET A 7 -37.89 -23.08 -36.37
C MET A 7 -37.41 -24.16 -35.41
N LEU A 8 -36.32 -24.84 -35.81
CA LEU A 8 -35.01 -24.68 -35.16
C LEU A 8 -33.88 -25.19 -36.09
N PHE A 9 -33.00 -24.31 -36.55
CA PHE A 9 -31.70 -24.69 -37.14
C PHE A 9 -30.63 -23.85 -36.46
N ILE A 10 -29.84 -24.49 -35.60
CA ILE A 10 -28.69 -23.86 -34.94
C ILE A 10 -27.53 -23.98 -35.92
N LEU A 11 -27.19 -22.87 -36.60
CA LEU A 11 -25.92 -22.73 -37.33
C LEU A 11 -24.83 -22.31 -36.33
N GLY A 12 -23.79 -23.14 -36.23
CA GLY A 12 -22.55 -22.79 -35.55
C GLY A 12 -21.79 -21.74 -36.35
N LEU A 13 -21.64 -20.54 -35.79
CA LEU A 13 -20.71 -19.52 -36.25
C LEU A 13 -19.39 -19.70 -35.51
N ALA A 14 -18.35 -20.10 -36.23
CA ALA A 14 -16.97 -19.99 -35.79
C ALA A 14 -16.59 -18.50 -35.76
N GLY A 15 -16.65 -17.91 -34.57
CA GLY A 15 -16.11 -16.58 -34.29
C GLY A 15 -14.61 -16.68 -34.04
N THR A 16 -13.82 -15.99 -34.86
CA THR A 16 -12.41 -15.67 -34.61
C THR A 16 -12.29 -14.82 -33.35
N ALA A 17 -11.88 -15.41 -32.24
CA ALA A 17 -11.42 -14.68 -31.07
C ALA A 17 -9.92 -14.46 -31.18
N CYS A 18 -9.53 -13.27 -31.62
CA CYS A 18 -8.17 -12.75 -31.46
C CYS A 18 -7.99 -12.43 -29.96
N SER A 19 -7.49 -13.39 -29.20
CA SER A 19 -7.06 -13.21 -27.82
C SER A 19 -5.64 -12.65 -27.85
N SER A 20 -5.49 -11.34 -27.73
CA SER A 20 -4.18 -10.72 -27.47
C SER A 20 -3.72 -11.13 -26.07
N ALA A 21 -2.93 -12.19 -25.99
CA ALA A 21 -2.07 -12.45 -24.85
C ALA A 21 -1.05 -11.31 -24.81
N GLN A 22 -1.22 -10.38 -23.86
CA GLN A 22 -0.13 -9.48 -23.49
C GLN A 22 0.90 -10.32 -22.74
N ASP A 23 1.97 -10.67 -23.45
CA ASP A 23 3.19 -11.18 -22.85
C ASP A 23 3.68 -10.18 -21.80
N LYS A 24 3.78 -10.65 -20.55
CA LYS A 24 4.57 -9.99 -19.52
C LYS A 24 6.03 -10.19 -19.92
N GLU A 25 6.61 -9.21 -20.60
CA GLU A 25 8.07 -9.17 -20.73
C GLU A 25 8.66 -8.87 -19.35
N ASP A 26 8.99 -9.94 -18.62
CA ASP A 26 9.85 -9.84 -17.45
C ASP A 26 11.23 -9.38 -17.94
N SER A 27 11.63 -8.17 -17.56
CA SER A 27 12.94 -7.63 -17.93
C SER A 27 14.06 -8.54 -17.37
N PRO A 28 15.19 -8.73 -18.08
CA PRO A 28 16.35 -9.46 -17.55
C PRO A 28 16.82 -8.96 -16.17
N LEU A 29 16.58 -7.68 -15.86
CA LEU A 29 16.87 -7.11 -14.55
C LEU A 29 15.90 -7.61 -13.46
N SER A 30 14.60 -7.67 -13.74
CA SER A 30 13.60 -8.15 -12.77
C SER A 30 13.81 -9.64 -12.49
N MET A 31 14.03 -10.45 -13.54
CA MET A 31 14.37 -11.87 -13.38
C MET A 31 15.64 -12.09 -12.52
N ARG A 32 16.66 -11.25 -12.71
CA ARG A 32 17.91 -11.35 -11.92
C ARG A 32 17.71 -10.97 -10.47
N MET A 33 16.88 -9.95 -10.19
CA MET A 33 16.53 -9.56 -8.83
C MET A 33 15.71 -10.64 -8.13
N GLU A 34 14.70 -11.20 -8.81
CA GLU A 34 13.89 -12.31 -8.28
C GLU A 34 14.75 -13.53 -7.95
N LYS A 35 15.65 -13.92 -8.85
CA LYS A 35 16.59 -15.02 -8.60
C LYS A 35 17.48 -14.74 -7.38
N SER A 36 18.05 -13.54 -7.29
CA SER A 36 18.89 -13.17 -6.13
C SER A 36 18.12 -13.20 -4.82
N THR A 37 16.85 -12.83 -4.83
CA THR A 37 15.97 -12.90 -3.67
C THR A 37 15.68 -14.34 -3.29
N GLN A 38 15.36 -15.18 -4.27
CA GLN A 38 15.08 -16.59 -4.04
C GLN A 38 16.28 -17.30 -3.43
N ASP A 39 17.49 -17.02 -3.92
CA ASP A 39 18.74 -17.57 -3.39
C ASP A 39 18.93 -17.21 -1.90
N LYS A 40 18.59 -15.97 -1.51
CA LYS A 40 18.64 -15.53 -0.10
C LYS A 40 17.64 -16.28 0.77
N ILE A 41 16.39 -16.42 0.30
CA ILE A 41 15.35 -17.16 1.03
C ILE A 41 15.77 -18.62 1.21
N THR A 42 16.26 -19.26 0.14
CA THR A 42 16.73 -20.65 0.19
C THR A 42 17.93 -20.83 1.12
N SER A 43 18.86 -19.86 1.17
CA SER A 43 19.96 -19.87 2.13
C SER A 43 19.45 -19.78 3.57
N ILE A 44 18.48 -18.91 3.85
CA ILE A 44 17.88 -18.79 5.18
C ILE A 44 17.16 -20.08 5.58
N ASP A 45 16.39 -20.67 4.67
CA ASP A 45 15.66 -21.92 4.93
C ASP A 45 16.60 -23.10 5.19
N SER A 46 17.72 -23.15 4.46
CA SER A 46 18.77 -24.13 4.70
C SER A 46 19.36 -23.98 6.10
N GLU A 47 19.65 -22.75 6.53
CA GLU A 47 20.16 -22.49 7.88
C GLU A 47 19.11 -22.84 8.96
N LEU A 48 17.85 -22.45 8.77
CA LEU A 48 16.75 -22.75 9.70
C LEU A 48 16.51 -24.27 9.88
N SER A 49 16.83 -25.08 8.87
CA SER A 49 16.70 -26.55 8.95
C SER A 49 17.75 -27.23 9.85
N LEU A 50 18.84 -26.51 10.18
CA LEU A 50 19.90 -27.05 11.02
C LEU A 50 19.45 -27.09 12.50
N ILE A 51 19.49 -28.28 13.10
CA ILE A 51 19.09 -28.51 14.49
C ILE A 51 19.90 -27.64 15.48
N THR A 52 21.14 -27.34 15.14
CA THR A 52 22.12 -26.67 16.01
C THR A 52 21.96 -25.15 16.09
N VAL A 53 21.05 -24.53 15.34
CA VAL A 53 20.92 -23.07 15.33
C VAL A 53 20.31 -22.59 16.65
N PRO A 54 20.98 -21.66 17.37
CA PRO A 54 20.43 -21.08 18.58
C PRO A 54 19.10 -20.38 18.34
N GLU A 55 18.22 -20.38 19.34
CA GLU A 55 16.87 -19.84 19.19
C GLU A 55 16.86 -18.36 18.77
N ASP A 56 17.72 -17.54 19.37
CA ASP A 56 17.85 -16.12 18.99
C ASP A 56 18.25 -15.94 17.51
N ARG A 57 19.13 -16.81 17.00
CA ARG A 57 19.52 -16.81 15.59
C ARG A 57 18.38 -17.27 14.70
N LYS A 58 17.60 -18.27 15.12
CA LYS A 58 16.38 -18.70 14.39
C LYS A 58 15.38 -17.56 14.25
N GLN A 59 15.14 -16.81 15.33
CA GLN A 59 14.22 -15.67 15.30
C GLN A 59 14.73 -14.54 14.41
N GLN A 60 16.04 -14.27 14.42
CA GLN A 60 16.63 -13.30 13.50
C GLN A 60 16.49 -13.73 12.04
N LEU A 61 16.76 -15.00 11.72
CA LEU A 61 16.59 -15.56 10.38
C LEU A 61 15.13 -15.47 9.89
N LYS A 62 14.16 -15.78 10.78
CA LYS A 62 12.73 -15.63 10.47
C LYS A 62 12.37 -14.16 10.20
N LEU A 63 12.88 -13.23 11.01
CA LEU A 63 12.67 -11.80 10.79
C LEU A 63 13.26 -11.35 9.45
N ASP A 64 14.51 -11.73 9.15
CA ASP A 64 15.19 -11.40 7.90
C ASP A 64 14.43 -11.95 6.69
N LYS A 65 13.99 -13.22 6.74
CA LYS A 65 13.13 -13.82 5.70
C LYS A 65 11.82 -13.06 5.55
N ALA A 66 11.16 -12.71 6.66
CA ALA A 66 9.89 -12.00 6.59
C ALA A 66 10.02 -10.60 5.98
N LYS A 67 11.12 -9.88 6.26
CA LYS A 67 11.42 -8.58 5.64
C LYS A 67 11.55 -8.71 4.12
N ILE A 68 12.30 -9.72 3.68
CA ILE A 68 12.41 -10.04 2.25
C ILE A 68 11.03 -10.35 1.66
N LEU A 69 10.21 -11.15 2.34
CA LEU A 69 8.86 -11.49 1.87
C LEU A 69 7.96 -10.25 1.75
N VAL A 70 8.02 -9.31 2.69
CA VAL A 70 7.31 -8.01 2.59
C VAL A 70 7.76 -7.25 1.36
N ASP A 71 9.06 -7.13 1.13
CA ASP A 71 9.61 -6.36 -0.01
C ASP A 71 9.22 -6.97 -1.37
N HIS A 72 8.84 -8.25 -1.41
CA HIS A 72 8.43 -8.97 -2.63
C HIS A 72 6.93 -9.24 -2.71
N GLY A 73 6.12 -8.61 -1.85
CA GLY A 73 4.67 -8.75 -1.89
C GLY A 73 4.10 -10.04 -1.32
N ASN A 74 4.93 -10.90 -0.73
CA ASN A 74 4.53 -12.16 -0.10
C ASN A 74 4.00 -11.93 1.33
N TYR A 75 2.99 -11.07 1.45
CA TYR A 75 2.56 -10.49 2.71
C TYR A 75 1.95 -11.49 3.69
N ASP A 76 1.24 -12.51 3.21
CA ASP A 76 0.65 -13.54 4.07
C ASP A 76 1.72 -14.35 4.80
N GLN A 77 2.71 -14.84 4.05
CA GLN A 77 3.84 -15.60 4.62
C GLN A 77 4.68 -14.72 5.56
N ALA A 78 4.92 -13.47 5.16
CA ALA A 78 5.61 -12.51 6.01
C ALA A 78 4.87 -12.30 7.35
N ALA A 79 3.55 -12.10 7.31
CA ALA A 79 2.75 -11.86 8.50
C ALA A 79 2.74 -13.06 9.46
N ILE A 80 2.74 -14.29 8.94
CA ILE A 80 2.85 -15.50 9.75
C ILE A 80 4.19 -15.53 10.49
N LEU A 81 5.30 -15.42 9.76
CA LEU A 81 6.65 -15.45 10.34
C LEU A 81 6.85 -14.32 11.37
N LEU A 82 6.40 -13.11 11.06
CA LEU A 82 6.53 -11.98 11.98
C LEU A 82 5.73 -12.17 13.27
N LYS A 83 4.54 -12.80 13.20
CA LYS A 83 3.77 -13.13 14.40
C LYS A 83 4.48 -14.17 15.25
N GLU A 84 5.08 -15.20 14.65
CA GLU A 84 5.89 -16.19 15.37
C GLU A 84 7.09 -15.53 16.06
N VAL A 85 7.79 -14.65 15.36
CA VAL A 85 8.92 -13.89 15.91
C VAL A 85 8.47 -13.03 17.09
N LEU A 86 7.34 -12.33 16.95
CA LEU A 86 6.79 -11.48 18.01
C LEU A 86 6.38 -12.29 19.25
N GLN A 87 5.81 -13.48 19.06
CA GLN A 87 5.36 -14.37 20.15
C GLN A 87 6.50 -14.96 20.97
N THR A 88 7.67 -15.19 20.34
CA THR A 88 8.83 -15.80 21.02
C THR A 88 9.45 -14.87 22.06
N ASN A 89 9.24 -13.55 21.93
CA ASN A 89 9.66 -12.53 22.91
C ASN A 89 11.13 -12.66 23.36
N THR A 90 12.03 -12.90 22.40
CA THR A 90 13.48 -12.90 22.65
C THR A 90 14.01 -11.47 22.78
N LYS A 91 15.04 -11.27 23.62
CA LYS A 91 15.75 -9.99 23.78
C LYS A 91 16.53 -9.59 22.53
N ALA A 92 16.85 -10.53 21.66
CA ALA A 92 17.62 -10.26 20.43
C ALA A 92 16.81 -9.48 19.39
N ILE A 93 15.48 -9.49 19.49
CA ILE A 93 14.59 -8.91 18.50
C ILE A 93 14.00 -7.60 19.01
N ASN A 94 14.06 -6.56 18.18
CA ASN A 94 13.38 -5.31 18.44
C ASN A 94 11.88 -5.45 18.15
N PRO A 95 10.98 -5.44 19.16
CA PRO A 95 9.55 -5.59 18.92
C PRO A 95 8.97 -4.41 18.11
N SER A 96 9.58 -3.22 18.16
CA SER A 96 9.15 -2.09 17.32
C SER A 96 9.37 -2.37 15.83
N GLU A 97 10.50 -3.01 15.48
CA GLU A 97 10.78 -3.41 14.10
C GLU A 97 9.80 -4.47 13.62
N VAL A 98 9.54 -5.50 14.43
CA VAL A 98 8.59 -6.57 14.07
C VAL A 98 7.19 -5.99 13.83
N ASN A 99 6.73 -5.09 14.71
CA ASN A 99 5.45 -4.40 14.55
C ASN A 99 5.43 -3.49 13.31
N LEU A 100 6.53 -2.82 12.96
CA LEU A 100 6.62 -2.04 11.72
C LEU A 100 6.41 -2.94 10.50
N TYR A 101 7.10 -4.08 10.43
CA TYR A 101 6.98 -5.00 9.30
C TYR A 101 5.63 -5.73 9.26
N LEU A 102 5.00 -6.00 10.40
CA LEU A 102 3.59 -6.45 10.44
C LEU A 102 2.68 -5.38 9.84
N GLY A 103 2.88 -4.11 10.23
CA GLY A 103 2.18 -2.97 9.66
C GLY A 103 2.33 -2.90 8.14
N LYS A 104 3.55 -3.10 7.62
CA LYS A 104 3.83 -3.15 6.17
C LYS A 104 3.15 -4.33 5.48
N ALA A 105 3.23 -5.53 6.06
CA ALA A 105 2.60 -6.72 5.50
C ALA A 105 1.07 -6.54 5.40
N TYR A 106 0.43 -6.08 6.48
CA TYR A 106 -1.01 -5.84 6.49
C TYR A 106 -1.44 -4.69 5.56
N TYR A 107 -0.62 -3.64 5.44
CA TYR A 107 -0.83 -2.60 4.44
C TYR A 107 -0.80 -3.17 3.02
N GLY A 108 0.19 -4.02 2.72
CA GLY A 108 0.29 -4.71 1.42
C GLY A 108 -0.89 -5.63 1.11
N LYS A 109 -1.49 -6.23 2.15
CA LYS A 109 -2.74 -7.02 2.05
C LYS A 109 -4.00 -6.17 1.89
N SER A 110 -3.88 -4.84 1.91
CA SER A 110 -5.00 -3.90 1.99
C SER A 110 -5.89 -4.08 3.22
N ASP A 111 -5.38 -4.70 4.28
CA ASP A 111 -6.04 -4.76 5.59
C ASP A 111 -5.49 -3.61 6.44
N TYR A 112 -6.00 -2.42 6.13
CA TYR A 112 -5.47 -1.17 6.64
C TYR A 112 -5.79 -0.97 8.12
N SER A 113 -6.89 -1.55 8.62
CA SER A 113 -7.22 -1.60 10.05
C SER A 113 -6.12 -2.31 10.86
N GLN A 114 -5.71 -3.52 10.45
CA GLN A 114 -4.59 -4.22 11.09
C GLN A 114 -3.27 -3.47 10.90
N ALA A 115 -3.04 -2.91 9.71
CA ALA A 115 -1.84 -2.12 9.45
C ALA A 115 -1.71 -0.95 10.44
N ILE A 116 -2.78 -0.17 10.66
CA ILE A 116 -2.81 0.93 11.63
C ILE A 116 -2.52 0.43 13.03
N GLY A 117 -3.10 -0.70 13.43
CA GLY A 117 -2.87 -1.33 14.74
C GLY A 117 -1.39 -1.62 14.99
N TYR A 118 -0.74 -2.31 14.06
CA TYR A 118 0.67 -2.68 14.17
C TYR A 118 1.63 -1.49 14.02
N LEU A 119 1.35 -0.54 13.12
CA LEU A 119 2.14 0.69 12.99
C LEU A 119 2.07 1.52 14.28
N SER A 120 0.90 1.60 14.90
CA SER A 120 0.72 2.29 16.19
C SER A 120 1.45 1.57 17.33
N ALA A 121 1.48 0.24 17.33
CA ALA A 121 2.25 -0.54 18.29
C ALA A 121 3.76 -0.30 18.15
N SER A 122 4.27 -0.24 16.91
CA SER A 122 5.66 0.13 16.62
C SER A 122 6.00 1.52 17.17
N GLU A 123 5.17 2.54 16.92
CA GLU A 123 5.40 3.91 17.41
C GLU A 123 5.41 3.98 18.95
N LYS A 124 4.55 3.22 19.63
CA LYS A 124 4.51 3.15 21.10
C LYS A 124 5.79 2.58 21.70
N LEU A 125 6.41 1.62 21.03
CA LEU A 125 7.63 0.96 21.46
C LEU A 125 8.88 1.80 21.14
N ASP A 126 8.95 2.37 19.95
CA ASP A 126 10.02 3.28 19.54
C ASP A 126 9.47 4.36 18.60
N ARG A 127 9.40 5.59 19.12
CA ARG A 127 8.88 6.75 18.40
C ARG A 127 9.80 7.20 17.25
N ASN A 128 11.09 6.90 17.29
CA ASN A 128 12.06 7.41 16.31
C ASN A 128 12.35 6.38 15.21
N TYR A 129 12.16 5.09 15.47
CA TYR A 129 12.39 4.02 14.49
C TYR A 129 11.51 4.18 13.23
N ASN A 130 12.12 4.52 12.09
CA ASN A 130 11.43 4.73 10.80
C ASN A 130 10.21 5.67 10.89
N ASP A 131 10.31 6.70 11.73
CA ASP A 131 9.16 7.49 12.14
C ASP A 131 8.39 8.15 10.98
N HIS A 132 9.11 8.80 10.07
CA HIS A 132 8.49 9.52 8.96
C HIS A 132 7.72 8.59 8.01
N GLU A 133 8.35 7.50 7.57
CA GLU A 133 7.74 6.54 6.66
C GLU A 133 6.53 5.84 7.31
N ARG A 134 6.67 5.43 8.57
CA ARG A 134 5.57 4.85 9.35
C ARG A 134 4.38 5.80 9.42
N LYS A 135 4.59 7.09 9.69
CA LYS A 135 3.52 8.10 9.73
C LYS A 135 2.85 8.31 8.38
N LYS A 136 3.60 8.27 7.26
CA LYS A 136 3.05 8.30 5.90
C LYS A 136 2.14 7.09 5.66
N MET A 137 2.58 5.89 6.04
CA MET A 137 1.77 4.67 5.93
C MET A 137 0.48 4.76 6.75
N VAL A 138 0.54 5.26 7.99
CA VAL A 138 -0.66 5.46 8.82
C VAL A 138 -1.63 6.44 8.14
N ALA A 139 -1.14 7.57 7.64
CA ALA A 139 -1.99 8.54 6.94
C ALA A 139 -2.69 7.91 5.71
N ARG A 140 -1.96 7.07 4.97
CA ARG A 140 -2.52 6.38 3.81
C ARG A 140 -3.53 5.31 4.19
N SER A 141 -3.22 4.47 5.18
CA SER A 141 -4.15 3.47 5.71
C SER A 141 -5.47 4.11 6.17
N LEU A 142 -5.40 5.23 6.91
CA LEU A 142 -6.59 5.95 7.37
C LEU A 142 -7.40 6.51 6.20
N TYR A 143 -6.75 6.98 5.14
CA TYR A 143 -7.44 7.42 3.92
C TYR A 143 -8.20 6.26 3.26
N GLU A 144 -7.60 5.08 3.15
CA GLU A 144 -8.23 3.89 2.55
C GLU A 144 -9.40 3.36 3.41
N GLU A 145 -9.29 3.45 4.74
CA GLU A 145 -10.39 3.21 5.69
C GLU A 145 -11.47 4.32 5.68
N LYS A 146 -11.31 5.35 4.83
CA LYS A 146 -12.20 6.52 4.70
C LYS A 146 -12.29 7.37 5.97
N GLU A 147 -11.33 7.21 6.88
CA GLU A 147 -11.14 8.04 8.06
C GLU A 147 -10.40 9.33 7.68
N TYR A 148 -11.05 10.18 6.87
CA TYR A 148 -10.39 11.32 6.22
C TYR A 148 -9.87 12.39 7.20
N TYR A 149 -10.57 12.66 8.29
CA TYR A 149 -10.09 13.60 9.31
C TYR A 149 -8.85 13.06 10.04
N PRO A 150 -8.87 11.83 10.58
CA PRO A 150 -7.66 11.17 11.08
C PRO A 150 -6.51 11.11 10.06
N ALA A 151 -6.80 10.83 8.79
CA ALA A 151 -5.79 10.77 7.73
C ALA A 151 -5.05 12.11 7.57
N LEU A 152 -5.77 13.24 7.51
CA LEU A 152 -5.17 14.57 7.44
C LEU A 152 -4.36 14.91 8.70
N ALA A 153 -4.82 14.48 9.88
CA ALA A 153 -4.09 14.68 11.13
C ALA A 153 -2.80 13.86 11.18
N ALA A 154 -2.83 12.60 10.74
CA ALA A 154 -1.64 11.75 10.61
C ALA A 154 -0.67 12.32 9.57
N LEU A 155 -1.16 12.77 8.42
CA LEU A 155 -0.36 13.40 7.38
C LEU A 155 0.32 14.67 7.90
N SER A 156 -0.41 15.52 8.62
CA SER A 156 0.16 16.74 9.22
C SER A 156 1.26 16.41 10.24
N ARG A 157 1.13 15.31 10.98
CA ARG A 157 2.19 14.82 11.90
C ARG A 157 3.42 14.30 11.18
N ALA A 158 3.26 13.68 10.01
CA ALA A 158 4.38 13.17 9.20
C ALA A 158 5.28 14.31 8.69
N TYR A 159 4.68 15.47 8.38
CA TYR A 159 5.37 16.64 7.83
C TYR A 159 5.47 17.79 8.84
N LYS A 160 5.55 17.48 10.14
CA LYS A 160 5.72 18.47 11.21
C LYS A 160 7.20 18.74 11.43
N GLY A 161 7.59 20.01 11.42
CA GLY A 161 8.93 20.46 11.81
C GLY A 161 9.49 21.51 10.84
N PRO A 162 10.53 22.26 11.24
CA PRO A 162 11.14 23.29 10.41
C PRO A 162 11.80 22.71 9.15
N GLU A 163 12.36 21.51 9.24
CA GLU A 163 13.03 20.82 8.13
C GLU A 163 12.07 19.93 7.30
N ALA A 164 10.78 19.89 7.65
CA ALA A 164 9.83 19.01 6.99
C ALA A 164 9.42 19.57 5.63
N HIS A 165 10.06 19.10 4.57
CA HIS A 165 9.67 19.40 3.20
C HIS A 165 8.46 18.54 2.77
N LYS A 166 7.41 19.19 2.27
CA LYS A 166 6.23 18.53 1.74
C LYS A 166 6.57 17.93 0.39
N ASP A 167 6.58 16.61 0.31
CA ASP A 167 6.84 15.91 -0.93
C ASP A 167 5.57 15.74 -1.79
N HIS A 168 5.72 15.08 -2.94
CA HIS A 168 4.59 14.74 -3.82
C HIS A 168 3.50 13.94 -3.07
N PHE A 169 3.90 13.00 -2.20
CA PHE A 169 2.98 12.19 -1.41
C PHE A 169 2.10 13.05 -0.50
N TYR A 170 2.66 14.09 0.12
CA TYR A 170 1.89 15.04 0.94
C TYR A 170 0.77 15.68 0.12
N TYR A 171 1.14 16.33 -1.00
CA TYR A 171 0.19 17.08 -1.82
C TYR A 171 -0.88 16.17 -2.39
N GLU A 172 -0.49 15.02 -2.92
CA GLU A 172 -1.41 14.06 -3.50
C GLU A 172 -2.39 13.50 -2.45
N THR A 173 -1.88 13.08 -1.29
CA THR A 173 -2.71 12.50 -0.23
C THR A 173 -3.67 13.54 0.33
N ALA A 174 -3.21 14.77 0.62
CA ALA A 174 -4.08 15.83 1.11
C ALA A 174 -5.15 16.25 0.09
N ALA A 175 -4.78 16.42 -1.19
CA ALA A 175 -5.73 16.78 -2.25
C ALA A 175 -6.80 15.69 -2.43
N LYS A 176 -6.40 14.41 -2.51
CA LYS A 176 -7.34 13.27 -2.60
C LYS A 176 -8.25 13.19 -1.38
N THR A 177 -7.71 13.38 -0.18
CA THR A 177 -8.49 13.32 1.06
C THR A 177 -9.56 14.40 1.08
N TYR A 178 -9.21 15.66 0.81
CA TYR A 178 -10.18 16.74 0.72
C TYR A 178 -11.21 16.52 -0.40
N TYR A 179 -10.80 16.01 -1.55
CA TYR A 179 -11.72 15.68 -2.64
C TYR A 179 -12.79 14.68 -2.17
N LYS A 180 -12.36 13.59 -1.53
CA LYS A 180 -13.28 12.57 -1.00
C LYS A 180 -14.18 13.12 0.10
N MET A 181 -13.66 14.00 0.97
CA MET A 181 -14.49 14.70 1.95
C MET A 181 -15.53 15.61 1.31
N GLY A 182 -15.21 16.28 0.20
CA GLY A 182 -16.16 17.09 -0.56
C GLY A 182 -17.29 16.26 -1.13
N TYR A 183 -16.96 15.08 -1.65
CA TYR A 183 -17.94 14.10 -2.12
C TYR A 183 -18.82 13.56 -0.99
N THR A 184 -18.21 13.01 0.05
CA THR A 184 -18.93 12.37 1.17
C THR A 184 -19.80 13.36 1.95
N ASN A 185 -19.30 14.57 2.20
CA ASN A 185 -20.01 15.57 2.99
C ASN A 185 -20.87 16.53 2.12
N LYS A 186 -20.88 16.34 0.79
CA LYS A 186 -21.53 17.26 -0.17
C LYS A 186 -21.15 18.73 0.05
N SER A 187 -19.86 18.99 0.33
CA SER A 187 -19.38 20.31 0.71
C SER A 187 -18.40 20.86 -0.33
N LEU A 188 -18.75 22.03 -0.86
CA LEU A 188 -17.88 22.76 -1.80
C LEU A 188 -16.59 23.25 -1.15
N ASP A 189 -16.59 23.51 0.15
CA ASP A 189 -15.40 24.03 0.83
C ASP A 189 -14.27 23.00 0.86
N PHE A 190 -14.62 21.71 0.90
CA PHE A 190 -13.62 20.65 0.75
C PHE A 190 -13.10 20.54 -0.69
N TYR A 191 -13.95 20.72 -1.71
CA TYR A 191 -13.45 20.80 -3.10
C TYR A 191 -12.54 22.00 -3.32
N LYS A 192 -12.85 23.18 -2.74
CA LYS A 192 -11.96 24.35 -2.77
C LYS A 192 -10.60 24.04 -2.13
N LYS A 193 -10.59 23.42 -0.94
CA LYS A 193 -9.35 22.99 -0.26
C LYS A 193 -8.56 21.98 -1.08
N SER A 194 -9.25 21.00 -1.67
CA SER A 194 -8.63 19.99 -2.54
C SER A 194 -7.94 20.64 -3.74
N MET A 195 -8.65 21.53 -4.45
CA MET A 195 -8.10 22.28 -5.58
C MET A 195 -6.90 23.14 -5.18
N GLN A 196 -7.00 23.87 -4.06
CA GLN A 196 -5.90 24.69 -3.54
C GLN A 196 -4.65 23.87 -3.24
N VAL A 197 -4.81 22.71 -2.58
CA VAL A 197 -3.67 21.81 -2.30
C VAL A 197 -3.09 21.25 -3.59
N ALA A 198 -3.93 20.87 -4.55
CA ALA A 198 -3.48 20.36 -5.84
C ALA A 198 -2.69 21.42 -6.63
N GLU A 199 -3.14 22.68 -6.61
CA GLU A 199 -2.44 23.80 -7.24
C GLU A 199 -1.09 24.08 -6.60
N LEU A 200 -1.00 24.03 -5.27
CA LEU A 200 0.28 24.14 -4.56
C LEU A 200 1.23 23.01 -4.96
N GLY A 201 0.73 21.76 -4.97
CA GLY A 201 1.53 20.62 -5.37
C GLY A 201 1.98 20.69 -6.83
N LEU A 202 1.17 21.21 -7.76
CA LEU A 202 1.54 21.39 -9.16
C LEU A 202 2.61 22.47 -9.39
N LYS A 203 2.81 23.41 -8.46
CA LYS A 203 3.94 24.36 -8.53
C LYS A 203 5.27 23.64 -8.33
N GLU A 204 5.30 22.63 -7.48
CA GLU A 204 6.51 21.85 -7.17
C GLU A 204 6.64 20.60 -8.05
N TYR A 205 5.51 20.00 -8.43
CA TYR A 205 5.40 18.77 -9.21
C TYR A 205 4.50 18.95 -10.44
N PRO A 206 4.90 19.77 -11.43
CA PRO A 206 4.05 20.17 -12.55
C PRO A 206 3.59 19.01 -13.44
N ASN A 207 4.35 17.91 -13.46
CA ASN A 207 4.05 16.72 -14.26
C ASN A 207 3.16 15.70 -13.53
N SER A 208 2.65 16.03 -12.34
CA SER A 208 1.78 15.14 -11.58
C SER A 208 0.39 15.03 -12.22
N ALA A 209 0.18 13.97 -13.01
CA ALA A 209 -1.10 13.68 -13.64
C ALA A 209 -2.27 13.59 -12.64
N SER A 210 -2.00 13.00 -11.47
CA SER A 210 -2.97 12.87 -10.38
C SER A 210 -3.43 14.22 -9.83
N LEU A 211 -2.49 15.13 -9.54
CA LEU A 211 -2.83 16.47 -9.04
C LEU A 211 -3.55 17.30 -10.12
N ALA A 212 -3.15 17.17 -11.39
CA ALA A 212 -3.82 17.82 -12.51
C ALA A 212 -5.27 17.34 -12.66
N SER A 213 -5.51 16.03 -12.57
CA SER A 213 -6.86 15.45 -12.61
C SER A 213 -7.73 16.00 -11.48
N ILE A 214 -7.23 15.95 -10.24
CA ILE A 214 -7.97 16.44 -9.07
C ILE A 214 -8.32 17.93 -9.20
N LYS A 215 -7.36 18.76 -9.64
CA LYS A 215 -7.60 20.18 -9.88
C LYS A 215 -8.72 20.38 -10.91
N ASN A 216 -8.66 19.70 -12.05
CA ASN A 216 -9.63 19.84 -13.13
C ASN A 216 -11.03 19.39 -12.69
N GLU A 217 -11.14 18.25 -12.01
CA GLU A 217 -12.40 17.74 -11.48
C GLU A 217 -13.02 18.71 -10.46
N CYS A 218 -12.22 19.23 -9.52
CA CYS A 218 -12.70 20.24 -8.58
C CYS A 218 -13.15 21.52 -9.30
N SER A 219 -12.42 21.98 -10.32
CA SER A 219 -12.80 23.17 -11.11
C SER A 219 -14.14 22.98 -11.80
N GLN A 220 -14.42 21.80 -12.35
CA GLN A 220 -15.72 21.51 -12.99
C GLN A 220 -16.85 21.52 -11.96
N ILE A 221 -16.67 20.88 -10.81
CA ILE A 221 -17.67 20.83 -9.72
C ILE A 221 -17.96 22.23 -9.16
N LEU A 222 -16.93 23.07 -9.04
CA LEU A 222 -17.07 24.41 -8.50
C LEU A 222 -17.66 25.40 -9.51
N GLY A 223 -17.45 25.17 -10.81
CA GLY A 223 -17.99 25.99 -11.89
C GLY A 223 -19.39 25.59 -12.38
N SER A 224 -19.90 24.40 -12.02
CA SER A 224 -21.23 23.92 -12.41
C SER A 224 -22.38 24.49 -11.55
N LYS A 225 -22.19 25.66 -10.92
CA LYS A 225 -23.19 26.31 -10.06
C LYS A 225 -23.48 27.73 -10.49
#